data_AF-A0A180F2G4-F1
#
_entry.id   AF-A0A180F2G4-F1
#
_cell.length_a   1.000
_cell.length_b   1.000
_cell.length_c   1.000
_cell.angle_alpha   90.00
_cell.angle_beta   90.00
_cell.angle_gamma   90.00
#
_symmetry.space_group_name_H-M   'P 1'
#
loop_
_entity.id
_entity.type
_entity.pdbx_description
1 polymer ?
#
loop_
_entity_poly.entity_id
_entity_poly.type
_entity_poly.pdbx_seq_one_letter_code
_entity_poly.pdbx_strand_id
1 'polypeptide(L)'
;MYLHGDGGSHIYMGDGLDKLLHIDESESEESQNEIEEMSEYLKVSSFDVILTNPPFSMWYEAKNEAQSKVLSQYNFIKIDESTDKRRNRLRGSAMFIERYCDLLNSGGKLISVIDETVLSSQDYEYVRDFIRENI
;
A
#
# COMPACT_ATOMS: atom_id res chain seq x y z
N MET A 1 -17.07 11.78 -11.03
CA MET A 1 -16.03 11.91 -12.06
C MET A 1 -16.68 11.89 -13.45
N TYR A 2 -17.34 10.81 -13.90
CA TYR A 2 -18.15 10.81 -15.15
C TYR A 2 -19.23 11.92 -15.26
N LEU A 3 -19.99 12.17 -14.17
CA LEU A 3 -20.97 13.29 -14.10
C LEU A 3 -20.32 14.69 -14.11
N HIS A 4 -19.02 14.78 -13.88
CA HIS A 4 -18.24 16.01 -13.97
C HIS A 4 -17.50 16.15 -15.31
N GLY A 5 -17.74 15.23 -16.26
CA GLY A 5 -17.18 15.30 -17.60
C GLY A 5 -15.74 14.82 -17.73
N ASP A 6 -15.17 14.14 -16.71
CA ASP A 6 -13.98 13.33 -16.97
C ASP A 6 -14.40 12.03 -17.67
N GLY A 7 -13.72 11.73 -18.77
CA GLY A 7 -14.07 10.63 -19.67
C GLY A 7 -13.70 9.24 -19.13
N GLY A 8 -13.06 9.15 -17.97
CA GLY A 8 -12.64 7.90 -17.35
C GLY A 8 -12.13 8.18 -15.94
N SER A 9 -12.75 7.55 -14.95
CA SER A 9 -12.48 7.85 -13.54
C SER A 9 -11.29 7.04 -12.98
N HIS A 10 -10.69 6.13 -13.78
CA HIS A 10 -9.62 5.19 -13.39
C HIS A 10 -9.83 4.62 -11.98
N ILE A 11 -11.07 4.15 -11.73
CA ILE A 11 -11.48 3.54 -10.46
C ILE A 11 -11.43 2.04 -10.67
N TYR A 12 -10.61 1.36 -9.88
CA TYR A 12 -10.39 -0.07 -9.98
C TYR A 12 -10.78 -0.77 -8.68
N MET A 13 -11.20 -2.03 -8.78
CA MET A 13 -11.43 -2.90 -7.64
C MET A 13 -10.21 -3.83 -7.46
N GLY A 14 -9.57 -3.81 -6.29
CA GLY A 14 -8.44 -4.67 -5.99
C GLY A 14 -7.87 -4.47 -4.58
N ASP A 15 -6.92 -5.31 -4.18
CA ASP A 15 -6.17 -5.10 -2.93
C ASP A 15 -5.14 -3.98 -3.12
N GLY A 16 -5.43 -2.80 -2.58
CA GLY A 16 -4.52 -1.65 -2.65
C GLY A 16 -3.17 -1.84 -1.96
N LEU A 17 -3.01 -2.89 -1.14
CA LEU A 17 -1.73 -3.27 -0.53
C LEU A 17 -0.97 -4.33 -1.35
N ASP A 18 -1.56 -4.98 -2.34
CA ASP A 18 -0.81 -5.81 -3.27
C ASP A 18 -0.05 -4.93 -4.27
N LYS A 19 1.26 -4.79 -4.06
CA LYS A 19 2.15 -4.02 -4.95
C LYS A 19 2.33 -4.69 -6.30
N LEU A 20 2.17 -6.01 -6.38
CA LEU A 20 2.38 -6.79 -7.59
C LEU A 20 1.11 -6.94 -8.44
N LEU A 21 -0.05 -6.60 -7.88
CA LEU A 21 -1.36 -6.64 -8.56
C LEU A 21 -1.58 -7.99 -9.26
N HIS A 22 -1.55 -9.08 -8.48
CA HIS A 22 -1.66 -10.42 -9.04
C HIS A 22 -3.01 -10.64 -9.72
N ILE A 23 -2.97 -11.09 -10.98
CA ILE A 23 -4.16 -11.49 -11.74
C ILE A 23 -4.53 -12.91 -11.35
N ASP A 24 -5.73 -13.07 -10.79
CA ASP A 24 -6.31 -14.40 -10.52
C ASP A 24 -7.01 -14.89 -11.80
N GLU A 25 -6.44 -15.92 -12.44
CA GLU A 25 -6.98 -16.54 -13.66
C GLU A 25 -8.39 -17.13 -13.45
N SER A 26 -8.85 -17.31 -12.21
CA SER A 26 -10.20 -17.78 -11.90
C SER A 26 -11.25 -16.67 -11.86
N GLU A 27 -10.85 -15.40 -11.87
CA GLU A 27 -11.76 -14.25 -11.98
C GLU A 27 -12.25 -14.00 -13.42
N SER A 28 -13.23 -13.11 -13.57
CA SER A 28 -13.79 -12.77 -14.88
C SER A 28 -12.77 -12.03 -15.76
N GLU A 29 -12.88 -12.18 -17.09
CA GLU A 29 -12.02 -11.44 -18.05
C GLU A 29 -12.08 -9.92 -17.81
N GLU A 30 -13.24 -9.38 -17.41
CA GLU A 30 -13.40 -7.96 -17.06
C GLU A 30 -12.52 -7.58 -15.86
N SER A 31 -12.55 -8.37 -14.78
CA SER A 31 -11.71 -8.16 -13.59
C SER A 31 -10.21 -8.29 -13.91
N GLN A 32 -9.85 -9.25 -14.75
CA GLN A 32 -8.45 -9.42 -15.19
C GLN A 32 -7.98 -8.18 -15.98
N ASN A 33 -8.79 -7.69 -16.93
CA ASN A 33 -8.49 -6.48 -17.69
C ASN A 33 -8.41 -5.22 -16.80
N GLU A 34 -9.27 -5.10 -15.77
CA GLU A 34 -9.20 -3.99 -14.81
C GLU A 34 -7.88 -4.01 -14.02
N ILE A 35 -7.41 -5.18 -13.58
CA ILE A 35 -6.12 -5.32 -12.88
C ILE A 35 -4.96 -5.00 -13.82
N GLU A 36 -5.00 -5.49 -15.07
CA GLU A 36 -4.01 -5.16 -16.09
C GLU A 36 -3.91 -3.66 -16.32
N GLU A 37 -5.05 -2.99 -16.56
CA GLU A 37 -5.10 -1.54 -16.74
C GLU A 37 -4.61 -0.79 -15.49
N MET A 38 -5.05 -1.19 -14.30
CA MET A 38 -4.60 -0.63 -13.02
C MET A 38 -3.07 -0.68 -12.89
N SER A 39 -2.45 -1.78 -13.31
CA SER A 39 -0.99 -1.96 -13.26
C SER A 39 -0.22 -1.00 -14.17
N GLU A 40 -0.84 -0.51 -15.25
CA GLU A 40 -0.22 0.47 -16.15
C GLU A 40 -0.08 1.85 -15.50
N TYR A 41 -0.98 2.19 -14.58
CA TYR A 41 -1.03 3.49 -13.90
C TYR A 41 -0.39 3.46 -12.50
N LEU A 42 -0.48 2.33 -11.79
CA LEU A 42 -0.04 2.19 -10.39
C LEU A 42 1.46 1.85 -10.27
N LYS A 43 2.30 2.64 -10.95
CA LYS A 43 3.75 2.49 -10.99
C LYS A 43 4.44 3.23 -9.85
N VAL A 44 5.66 2.83 -9.53
CA VAL A 44 6.53 3.56 -8.59
C VAL A 44 6.75 4.98 -9.10
N SER A 45 6.63 5.97 -8.21
CA SER A 45 6.76 7.39 -8.55
C SER A 45 5.92 7.78 -9.77
N SER A 46 4.59 7.63 -9.66
CA SER A 46 3.65 8.04 -10.71
C SER A 46 2.64 9.09 -10.26
N PHE A 47 2.61 9.43 -8.96
CA PHE A 47 1.64 10.39 -8.42
C PHE A 47 2.32 11.62 -7.81
N ASP A 48 1.85 12.81 -8.20
CA ASP A 48 2.26 14.07 -7.58
C ASP A 48 1.55 14.33 -6.24
N VAL A 49 0.32 13.82 -6.11
CA VAL A 49 -0.51 13.99 -4.93
C VAL A 49 -1.25 12.70 -4.63
N ILE A 50 -1.20 12.27 -3.38
CA ILE A 50 -2.03 11.17 -2.85
C ILE A 50 -2.91 11.75 -1.74
N LEU A 51 -4.23 11.62 -1.90
CA LEU A 51 -5.23 12.02 -0.90
C LEU A 51 -6.02 10.78 -0.48
N THR A 52 -5.99 10.43 0.80
CA THR A 52 -6.52 9.12 1.24
C THR A 52 -7.01 9.12 2.69
N ASN A 53 -7.94 8.21 2.96
CA ASN A 53 -8.39 7.83 4.30
C ASN A 53 -8.34 6.29 4.39
N PRO A 54 -7.15 5.70 4.60
CA PRO A 54 -6.98 4.25 4.52
C PRO A 54 -7.66 3.54 5.70
N PRO A 55 -8.03 2.26 5.56
CA PRO A 55 -8.55 1.49 6.68
C PRO A 55 -7.49 1.28 7.78
N PHE A 56 -7.89 1.42 9.05
CA PHE A 56 -6.94 1.48 10.19
C PHE A 56 -6.73 0.20 10.98
N SER A 57 -7.68 -0.74 10.95
CA SER A 57 -7.72 -1.87 11.89
C SER A 57 -7.30 -3.21 11.31
N MET A 58 -6.90 -3.26 10.04
CA MET A 58 -6.57 -4.52 9.36
C MET A 58 -5.17 -5.01 9.74
N TRP A 59 -5.03 -6.33 9.90
CA TRP A 59 -3.75 -7.01 10.09
C TRP A 59 -3.51 -7.97 8.94
N TYR A 60 -2.28 -7.95 8.43
CA TYR A 60 -1.76 -8.98 7.54
C TYR A 60 -0.82 -9.86 8.35
N GLU A 61 -1.06 -11.17 8.32
CA GLU A 61 -0.35 -12.15 9.14
C GLU A 61 0.45 -13.12 8.27
N ALA A 62 1.72 -13.35 8.63
CA ALA A 62 2.62 -14.24 7.88
C ALA A 62 2.16 -15.71 7.85
N LYS A 63 1.29 -16.11 8.78
CA LYS A 63 0.74 -17.47 8.86
C LYS A 63 -0.38 -17.73 7.83
N ASN A 64 -0.99 -16.67 7.28
CA ASN A 64 -1.97 -16.79 6.22
C ASN A 64 -1.23 -16.73 4.88
N GLU A 65 -1.36 -17.76 4.04
CA GLU A 65 -0.58 -17.88 2.81
C GLU A 65 -0.79 -16.71 1.84
N ALA A 66 -2.05 -16.29 1.63
CA ALA A 66 -2.38 -15.17 0.75
C ALA A 66 -1.81 -13.85 1.29
N GLN A 67 -1.98 -13.59 2.59
CA GLN A 67 -1.44 -12.38 3.21
C GLN A 67 0.09 -12.39 3.26
N SER A 68 0.72 -13.55 3.41
CA SER A 68 2.17 -13.72 3.45
C SER A 68 2.81 -13.29 2.12
N LYS A 69 2.16 -13.59 0.98
CA LYS A 69 2.57 -13.11 -0.34
C LYS A 69 2.61 -11.58 -0.38
N VAL A 70 1.53 -10.92 0.07
CA VAL A 70 1.48 -9.44 0.13
C VAL A 70 2.53 -8.89 1.11
N LEU A 71 2.64 -9.44 2.32
CA LEU A 71 3.62 -9.01 3.33
C LEU A 71 5.06 -9.04 2.82
N SER A 72 5.41 -10.03 2.00
CA SER A 72 6.77 -10.18 1.47
C SER A 72 7.20 -9.03 0.54
N GLN A 73 6.25 -8.22 0.07
CA GLN A 73 6.48 -7.07 -0.81
C GLN A 73 6.82 -5.78 -0.03
N TYR A 74 6.78 -5.84 1.31
CA TYR A 74 6.98 -4.68 2.17
C TYR A 74 8.31 -4.78 2.93
N ASN A 75 9.04 -3.67 3.00
CA ASN A 75 10.27 -3.59 3.78
C ASN A 75 9.99 -3.63 5.29
N PHE A 76 8.86 -3.07 5.72
CA PHE A 76 8.41 -3.11 7.10
C PHE A 76 8.27 -4.52 7.69
N ILE A 77 8.22 -5.58 6.89
CA ILE A 77 8.24 -6.95 7.43
C ILE A 77 9.59 -7.29 8.10
N LYS A 78 10.69 -6.67 7.69
CA LYS A 78 12.03 -6.92 8.23
C LYS A 78 12.28 -6.07 9.47
N ILE A 79 12.76 -6.69 10.54
CA ILE A 79 13.08 -5.96 11.78
C ILE A 79 14.41 -5.22 11.65
N ASP A 80 15.37 -5.82 10.96
CA ASP A 80 16.71 -5.31 10.75
C ASP A 80 17.20 -5.85 9.39
N GLU A 81 17.71 -4.98 8.51
CA GLU A 81 18.21 -5.35 7.19
C GLU A 81 19.42 -6.30 7.24
N SER A 82 20.16 -6.31 8.35
CA SER A 82 21.33 -7.17 8.57
C SER A 82 20.98 -8.56 9.11
N THR A 83 19.72 -8.81 9.47
CA THR A 83 19.27 -10.08 10.03
C THR A 83 18.08 -10.64 9.27
N ASP A 84 17.90 -11.96 9.26
CA ASP A 84 16.68 -12.57 8.70
C ASP A 84 15.49 -12.55 9.68
N LYS A 85 15.52 -11.66 10.68
CA LYS A 85 14.42 -11.50 11.63
C LYS A 85 13.28 -10.72 10.99
N ARG A 86 12.10 -11.33 10.95
CA ARG A 86 10.88 -10.75 10.39
C ARG A 86 9.80 -10.60 11.44
N ARG A 87 8.96 -9.57 11.29
CA ARG A 87 7.72 -9.42 12.06
C ARG A 87 6.73 -10.50 11.61
N ASN A 88 5.94 -11.02 12.54
CA ASN A 88 4.93 -12.04 12.22
C ASN A 88 3.66 -11.47 11.59
N ARG A 89 3.46 -10.16 11.71
CA ARG A 89 2.31 -9.42 11.18
C ARG A 89 2.65 -7.96 10.96
N LEU A 90 1.94 -7.31 10.04
CA LEU A 90 1.96 -5.87 9.85
C LEU A 90 0.54 -5.32 9.92
N ARG A 91 0.42 -4.10 10.42
CA ARG A 91 -0.85 -3.37 10.41
C ARG A 91 -1.02 -2.70 9.06
N GLY A 92 -2.21 -2.80 8.48
CA GLY A 92 -2.51 -2.24 7.16
C GLY A 92 -2.21 -0.74 7.10
N SER A 93 -2.52 0.01 8.17
CA SER A 93 -2.20 1.44 8.25
C SER A 93 -0.71 1.75 8.12
N ALA A 94 0.17 0.90 8.64
CA ALA A 94 1.62 1.02 8.46
C ALA A 94 2.02 0.66 7.03
N MET A 95 1.49 -0.43 6.47
CA MET A 95 1.78 -0.86 5.10
C MET A 95 1.36 0.21 4.07
N PHE A 96 0.20 0.84 4.25
CA PHE A 96 -0.24 1.92 3.36
C PHE A 96 0.73 3.10 3.31
N ILE A 97 1.40 3.44 4.42
CA ILE A 97 2.40 4.52 4.44
C ILE A 97 3.58 4.18 3.53
N GLU A 98 4.11 2.95 3.62
CA GLU A 98 5.17 2.48 2.72
C GLU A 98 4.68 2.46 1.26
N ARG A 99 3.47 1.94 1.03
CA ARG A 99 2.87 1.87 -0.31
C ARG A 99 2.72 3.25 -0.95
N TYR A 100 2.22 4.23 -0.20
CA TYR A 100 2.05 5.59 -0.72
C TYR A 100 3.39 6.26 -0.98
N CYS A 101 4.40 6.00 -0.14
CA CYS A 101 5.75 6.49 -0.38
C CYS A 101 6.33 5.94 -1.71
N ASP A 102 6.13 4.66 -2.01
CA ASP A 102 6.58 4.05 -3.28
C ASP A 102 5.91 4.71 -4.50
N LEU A 103 4.62 5.06 -4.38
CA LEU A 103 3.82 5.61 -5.48
C LEU A 103 4.07 7.11 -5.71
N LEU A 104 4.55 7.82 -4.70
CA LEU A 104 4.71 9.27 -4.74
C LEU A 104 5.97 9.67 -5.54
N ASN A 105 5.84 10.73 -6.33
CA ASN A 105 6.98 11.38 -6.98
C ASN A 105 7.88 12.06 -5.96
N SER A 106 9.15 12.26 -6.33
CA SER A 106 10.05 13.12 -5.57
C SER A 106 9.45 14.53 -5.46
N GLY A 107 9.25 15.01 -4.22
CA GLY A 107 8.58 16.29 -3.93
C GLY A 107 7.05 16.26 -4.05
N GLY A 108 6.45 15.10 -4.28
CA GLY A 108 5.00 14.92 -4.24
C GLY A 108 4.43 15.12 -2.83
N LYS A 109 3.10 15.16 -2.72
CA LYS A 109 2.40 15.41 -1.45
C LYS A 109 1.48 14.26 -1.06
N LEU A 110 1.72 13.70 0.12
CA LEU A 110 0.80 12.78 0.78
C LEU A 110 -0.09 13.54 1.77
N ILE A 111 -1.40 13.45 1.60
CA ILE A 111 -2.41 13.93 2.54
C ILE A 111 -3.23 12.72 2.98
N SER A 112 -2.97 12.23 4.19
CA SER A 112 -3.56 11.00 4.70
C SER A 112 -4.13 11.20 6.10
N VAL A 113 -5.25 10.54 6.38
CA VAL A 113 -5.70 10.32 7.77
C VAL A 113 -4.85 9.21 8.37
N ILE A 114 -4.23 9.45 9.54
CA ILE A 114 -3.32 8.51 10.19
C ILE A 114 -3.92 8.04 11.52
N ASP A 115 -3.83 6.73 11.78
CA ASP A 115 -4.23 6.09 13.04
C ASP A 115 -3.34 6.54 14.21
N GLU A 116 -3.96 6.87 15.36
CA GLU A 116 -3.26 7.33 16.55
C GLU A 116 -2.19 6.34 17.05
N THR A 117 -2.40 5.03 16.87
CA THR A 117 -1.43 4.01 17.31
C THR A 117 -0.11 4.15 16.57
N VAL A 118 -0.14 4.49 15.28
CA VAL A 118 1.08 4.72 14.47
C VAL A 118 1.85 5.92 15.04
N LEU A 119 1.14 6.95 15.50
CA LEU A 119 1.72 8.17 16.04
C LEU A 119 2.26 8.02 17.47
N SER A 120 1.62 7.20 18.30
CA SER A 120 1.85 7.18 19.75
C SER A 120 2.57 5.93 20.28
N SER A 121 2.39 4.76 19.65
CA SER A 121 2.95 3.52 20.18
C SER A 121 4.43 3.34 19.84
N GLN A 122 5.20 2.80 20.79
CA GLN A 122 6.61 2.44 20.57
C GLN A 122 6.76 1.35 19.49
N ASP A 123 5.78 0.45 19.36
CA ASP A 123 5.83 -0.62 18.36
C ASP A 123 5.90 -0.09 16.91
N TYR A 124 5.50 1.17 16.67
CA TYR A 124 5.48 1.81 15.34
C TYR A 124 6.51 2.93 15.19
N GLU A 125 7.53 2.97 16.05
CA GLU A 125 8.63 3.93 15.91
C GLU A 125 9.28 3.87 14.52
N TYR A 126 9.54 2.66 14.02
CA TYR A 126 10.08 2.43 12.68
C TYR A 126 9.25 3.08 11.55
N VAL A 127 7.92 3.16 11.71
CA VAL A 127 7.05 3.82 10.71
C VAL A 127 7.22 5.33 10.77
N ARG A 128 7.32 5.90 11.98
CA ARG A 128 7.52 7.34 12.14
C ARG A 128 8.90 7.77 11.64
N ASP A 129 9.92 6.96 11.87
CA ASP A 129 11.26 7.21 11.37
C ASP A 129 11.27 7.16 9.84
N PHE A 130 10.63 6.14 9.25
CA PHE A 130 10.43 6.06 7.80
C PHE A 130 9.74 7.30 7.23
N ILE A 131 8.67 7.79 7.85
CA ILE A 131 7.99 9.02 7.41
C ILE A 131 8.96 10.20 7.40
N ARG A 132 9.72 10.43 8.49
CA ARG A 132 10.64 11.58 8.59
C ARG A 132 11.80 11.53 7.58
N GLU A 133 12.19 10.33 7.16
CA GLU A 133 13.30 10.13 6.24
C GLU A 133 12.89 10.16 4.77
N ASN A 134 11.63 9.81 4.45
CA ASN A 134 11.20 9.54 3.08
C ASN A 134 10.03 10.41 2.58
N ILE A 135 9.32 11.14 3.46
CA ILE A 135 8.15 11.96 3.13
C ILE A 135 8.34 13.39 3.64
#